data_AF-A0A520Y057-F1
#
_entry.id   AF-A0A520Y057-F1
#
_cell.length_a   1.000
_cell.length_b   1.000
_cell.length_c   1.000
_cell.angle_alpha   90.00
_cell.angle_beta   90.00
_cell.angle_gamma   90.00
#
_symmetry.space_group_name_H-M   'P 1'
#
loop_
_entity.id
_entity.type
_entity.pdbx_description
1 polymer ?
#
loop_
_entity_poly.entity_id
_entity_poly.type
_entity_poly.pdbx_seq_one_letter_code
_entity_poly.pdbx_strand_id
1 'polypeptide(L)' 'MSPGNASHCVGCGLPLTAEPSDGSCAGCLPAYDPPHHCPQCGAWVGVRVTPIGWSASCNEHGDLHALS' A
#
# COMPACT_ATOMS: atom_id res chain seq x y z
N MET A 1 -8.07 -8.51 14.49
CA MET A 1 -8.27 -7.23 13.79
C MET A 1 -8.55 -7.56 12.33
N SER A 2 -9.72 -7.21 11.80
CA SER A 2 -10.06 -7.50 10.40
C SER A 2 -9.10 -6.76 9.47
N PRO A 3 -8.64 -7.36 8.35
CA PRO A 3 -8.02 -6.57 7.29
C PRO A 3 -9.10 -5.61 6.77
N GLY A 4 -8.96 -4.32 7.07
CA GLY A 4 -9.85 -3.30 6.52
C GLY A 4 -9.73 -3.34 5.00
N ASN A 5 -10.86 -3.37 4.29
CA ASN A 5 -10.88 -3.37 2.83
C ASN A 5 -9.94 -2.28 2.28
N ALA A 6 -9.16 -2.63 1.26
CA ALA A 6 -8.34 -1.66 0.54
C ALA A 6 -9.26 -0.64 -0.13
N SER A 7 -9.09 0.63 0.23
CA SER A 7 -9.82 1.79 -0.29
C SER A 7 -8.94 2.69 -1.15
N HIS A 8 -7.62 2.56 -1.02
CA HIS A 8 -6.61 3.37 -1.71
C HIS A 8 -5.56 2.48 -2.39
N CYS A 9 -4.99 2.96 -3.50
CA CYS A 9 -3.88 2.29 -4.16
C CYS A 9 -2.60 2.39 -3.30
N VAL A 10 -1.95 1.25 -3.06
CA VAL A 10 -0.70 1.18 -2.28
C VAL A 10 0.53 1.78 -3.00
N GLY A 11 0.45 2.00 -4.31
CA GLY A 11 1.52 2.59 -5.11
C GLY A 11 1.45 4.11 -5.24
N CYS A 12 0.25 4.69 -5.35
CA CYS A 12 0.07 6.14 -5.57
C CYS A 12 -0.77 6.87 -4.51
N GLY A 13 -1.47 6.14 -3.62
CA GLY A 13 -2.29 6.70 -2.53
C GLY A 13 -3.69 7.18 -2.92
N LEU A 14 -4.06 7.13 -4.21
CA LEU A 14 -5.38 7.58 -4.67
C LEU A 14 -6.49 6.58 -4.31
N PRO A 15 -7.75 7.06 -4.08
CA PRO A 15 -8.89 6.18 -3.84
C PRO A 15 -9.15 5.23 -5.01
N LEU A 16 -9.42 3.95 -4.73
CA LEU A 16 -9.73 2.95 -5.75
C LEU A 16 -11.09 3.16 -6.43
N THR A 17 -11.94 4.03 -5.87
CA THR A 17 -13.23 4.43 -6.44
C THR A 17 -13.13 5.66 -7.34
N ALA A 18 -11.96 6.29 -7.45
CA ALA A 18 -11.76 7.36 -8.41
C ALA A 18 -11.77 6.75 -9.82
N GLU A 19 -12.58 7.33 -10.72
CA GLU A 19 -12.56 6.96 -12.14
C GLU A 19 -11.10 7.06 -12.62
N PRO A 20 -10.54 5.98 -13.20
CA PRO A 20 -9.14 5.97 -13.57
C PRO A 20 -8.91 7.00 -14.67
N SER A 21 -8.19 8.08 -14.35
CA SER A 21 -7.65 8.98 -15.36
C SER A 21 -6.60 8.20 -16.16
N ASP A 22 -7.00 7.73 -17.35
CA ASP A 22 -6.11 7.20 -18.40
C ASP A 22 -5.34 5.90 -18.12
N GLY A 23 -5.73 5.11 -17.12
CA GLY A 23 -5.10 3.81 -16.86
C GLY A 23 -5.13 3.45 -15.40
N SER A 24 -6.04 2.54 -15.07
CA SER A 24 -6.27 1.94 -13.75
C SER A 24 -4.97 1.73 -12.98
N CYS A 25 -5.02 1.87 -11.64
CA CYS A 25 -3.91 1.64 -10.70
C CYS A 25 -3.15 0.29 -10.85
N ALA A 26 -3.54 -0.55 -11.82
CA ALA A 26 -2.79 -1.68 -12.36
C ALA A 26 -1.37 -1.24 -12.76
N GLY A 27 -0.37 -1.74 -12.03
CA GLY A 27 1.04 -1.47 -12.29
C GLY A 27 1.62 -0.25 -11.56
N CYS A 28 0.84 0.46 -10.73
CA CYS A 28 1.37 1.55 -9.90
C CYS A 28 2.37 1.07 -8.83
N LEU A 29 2.35 -0.22 -8.48
CA LEU A 29 3.33 -0.83 -7.60
C LEU A 29 4.02 -2.00 -8.33
N PRO A 30 5.32 -1.91 -8.63
CA PRO A 30 6.08 -3.03 -9.18
C PRO A 30 6.06 -4.24 -8.25
N ALA A 31 6.14 -5.45 -8.81
CA ALA A 31 5.97 -6.69 -8.05
C ALA A 31 6.94 -6.88 -6.86
N TYR A 32 8.13 -6.28 -6.94
CA TYR A 32 9.17 -6.36 -5.91
C TYR A 32 9.30 -5.10 -5.04
N ASP A 33 8.42 -4.13 -5.26
CA ASP A 33 8.46 -2.84 -4.58
C ASP A 33 7.55 -2.88 -3.33
N PRO A 34 8.02 -2.38 -2.19
CA PRO A 34 7.20 -2.28 -0.99
C PRO A 34 6.08 -1.23 -1.17
N PRO A 35 4.94 -1.37 -0.47
CA PRO A 35 3.87 -0.40 -0.53
C PRO A 35 4.38 0.96 -0.06
N HIS A 36 4.07 1.98 -0.82
CA HIS A 36 4.37 3.37 -0.48
C HIS A 36 3.25 3.99 0.38
N HIS A 37 2.02 3.50 0.21
CA HIS A 37 0.83 4.06 0.84
C HIS A 37 0.00 3.01 1.58
N CYS A 38 -0.70 3.45 2.63
CA CYS A 38 -1.63 2.63 3.38
C CYS A 38 -2.87 2.33 2.53
N PRO A 39 -3.30 1.07 2.39
CA PRO A 39 -4.50 0.73 1.62
C PRO A 39 -5.78 1.28 2.26
N GLN A 40 -5.77 1.59 3.56
CA GLN A 40 -6.95 2.10 4.27
C GLN A 40 -7.12 3.62 4.16
N CYS A 41 -6.05 4.40 4.34
CA CYS A 41 -6.12 5.87 4.35
C CYS A 41 -5.28 6.61 3.30
N GLY A 42 -4.50 5.91 2.46
CA GLY A 42 -3.68 6.52 1.41
C GLY A 42 -2.44 7.27 1.90
N ALA A 43 -2.23 7.38 3.22
CA ALA A 43 -1.06 8.02 3.81
C ALA A 43 0.22 7.22 3.53
N TRP A 44 1.36 7.91 3.48
CA TRP A 44 2.68 7.29 3.36
C TRP A 44 2.98 6.40 4.55
N VAL A 45 3.65 5.28 4.29
CA VAL A 45 3.95 4.25 5.31
C VAL A 45 5.43 4.19 5.59
N GLY A 46 5.79 3.83 6.82
CA GLY A 46 7.17 3.55 7.17
C GLY A 46 7.55 2.17 6.64
N VAL A 47 8.51 2.12 5.71
CA VAL A 47 9.03 0.86 5.15
C VAL A 47 10.40 0.55 5.74
N ARG A 48 10.59 -0.71 6.15
CA ARG A 48 11.89 -1.28 6.49
C ARG A 48 12.22 -2.39 5.52
N VAL A 49 13.27 -2.19 4.73
CA VAL A 49 13.80 -3.20 3.81
C VAL A 49 14.88 -4.03 4.50
N THR A 50 14.88 -5.33 4.24
CA THR A 50 15.87 -6.29 4.69
C THR A 50 16.34 -7.12 3.48
N PRO A 51 17.44 -7.88 3.58
CA PRO A 51 17.88 -8.75 2.50
C PRO A 51 16.86 -9.83 2.10
N ILE A 52 15.91 -10.18 2.98
CA ILE A 52 14.94 -11.27 2.77
C ILE A 52 13.51 -10.77 2.46
N GLY A 53 13.31 -9.44 2.35
CA GLY A 53 11.99 -8.86 2.14
C GLY A 53 11.84 -7.52 2.83
N TRP A 54 10.60 -7.09 3.07
CA TRP A 54 10.31 -5.80 3.68
C TRP A 54 9.13 -5.88 4.65
N SER A 55 9.06 -4.92 5.58
CA SER A 55 7.89 -4.71 6.44
C SER A 55 7.42 -3.26 6.28
N ALA A 56 6.12 -3.02 6.28
CA ALA A 56 5.52 -1.69 6.20
C ALA A 56 4.56 -1.45 7.36
N SER A 57 4.50 -0.21 7.87
CA SER A 57 3.59 0.16 8.96
C SER A 57 3.00 1.55 8.75
N CYS A 58 1.69 1.67 8.94
CA CYS A 58 0.96 2.93 8.94
C CYS A 58 0.92 3.50 10.36
N ASN A 59 1.12 4.81 10.50
CA ASN A 59 1.04 5.46 11.81
C ASN A 59 -0.33 5.33 12.49
N GLU A 60 -1.41 5.27 11.70
CA GLU A 60 -2.79 5.18 12.23
C GLU A 60 -3.31 3.75 12.27
N HIS A 61 -3.02 2.95 11.24
CA HIS A 61 -3.58 1.61 11.06
C HIS A 61 -2.65 0.47 11.52
N GLY A 62 -1.42 0.80 11.89
CA GLY A 62 -0.42 -0.18 12.30
C GLY A 62 0.15 -0.99 11.14
N ASP A 63 0.61 -2.20 11.44
CA ASP A 63 1.37 -3.02 10.50
C ASP A 63 0.58 -3.40 9.25
N LEU A 64 1.16 -3.07 8.11
CA LEU A 64 0.74 -3.45 6.78
C LEU A 64 1.62 -4.63 6.38
N HIS A 65 1.37 -5.77 7.02
CA HIS A 65 2.22 -6.94 6.84
C HIS A 65 2.36 -7.35 5.36
N ALA A 66 3.60 -7.57 4.94
CA ALA A 66 3.91 -8.54 3.91
C ALA A 66 5.12 -9.36 4.37
N LEU A 67 4.89 -10.43 5.11
CA LEU A 67 5.85 -11.52 5.33
C LEU A 67 4.96 -12.77 5.54
N SER A 68 5.00 -13.85 4.76
CA SER A 68 6.09 -14.47 3.99
C SER A 68 5.70 -14.79 2.55
#